data_AF-A0A5D0RS55-F1
#
_entry.id   AF-A0A5D0RS55-F1
#
_cell.length_a   1.000
_cell.length_b   1.000
_cell.length_c   1.000
_cell.angle_alpha   90.00
_cell.angle_beta   90.00
_cell.angle_gamma   90.00
#
_symmetry.space_group_name_H-M   'P 1'
#
loop_
_entity.id
_entity.type
_entity.pdbx_description
1 polymer ?
#
loop_
_entity_poly.entity_id
_entity_poly.type
_entity_poly.pdbx_seq_one_letter_code
_entity_poly.pdbx_strand_id
1 'polypeptide(L)'
;MAAAPPVAAETREAPPLLDTIALWLTANFDLPAPAEAPALFTVTDSALVAMRYGPNASVPPGVVVAVYDYGDRTIYLSDGWTGRSPAELSVLVHEMAHHLQSVAEMRFACPAEREKTAYRAQDAWLALFGESLESAFGIDAATLLVGTTCAY
;
A
#
# COMPACT_ATOMS: atom_id res chain seq x y z
N MET A 1 10.06 -20.23 -26.81
CA MET A 1 10.10 -18.82 -26.35
C MET A 1 10.44 -18.87 -24.86
N ALA A 2 11.62 -18.40 -24.47
CA ALA A 2 12.04 -18.42 -23.07
C ALA A 2 11.28 -17.31 -22.32
N ALA A 3 10.72 -17.65 -21.16
CA ALA A 3 10.12 -16.69 -20.24
C ALA A 3 11.18 -15.68 -19.78
N ALA A 4 10.81 -14.41 -19.69
CA ALA A 4 11.67 -13.38 -19.14
C ALA A 4 12.08 -13.74 -17.69
N PRO A 5 13.31 -13.43 -17.26
CA PRO A 5 13.74 -13.69 -15.90
C PRO A 5 12.88 -12.86 -14.91
N PRO A 6 12.71 -13.34 -13.67
CA PRO A 6 12.01 -12.57 -12.65
C PRO A 6 12.74 -11.25 -12.43
N VAL A 7 11.97 -10.16 -12.39
CA VAL A 7 12.44 -8.82 -11.97
C VAL A 7 13.11 -8.99 -10.62
N ALA A 8 14.37 -8.55 -10.50
CA ALA A 8 15.16 -8.75 -9.30
C ALA A 8 14.54 -7.98 -8.13
N ALA A 9 13.84 -8.72 -7.25
CA ALA A 9 13.36 -8.21 -5.99
C ALA A 9 14.53 -8.21 -5.00
N GLU A 10 14.89 -7.04 -4.48
CA GLU A 10 15.89 -6.92 -3.41
C GLU A 10 15.19 -6.85 -2.06
N THR A 11 15.60 -7.71 -1.12
CA THR A 11 15.10 -7.71 0.26
C THR A 11 15.51 -6.40 0.94
N ARG A 12 14.54 -5.70 1.56
CA ARG A 12 14.83 -4.58 2.45
C ARG A 12 14.70 -5.03 3.91
N GLU A 13 15.67 -4.66 4.76
CA GLU A 13 15.48 -4.78 6.21
C GLU A 13 14.31 -3.87 6.60
N ALA A 14 13.24 -4.48 7.11
CA ALA A 14 12.13 -3.77 7.71
C ALA A 14 12.57 -3.21 9.07
N PRO A 15 12.72 -1.88 9.22
CA PRO A 15 13.21 -1.30 10.48
C PRO A 15 12.12 -1.39 11.57
N PRO A 16 12.41 -1.00 12.83
CA PRO A 16 11.42 -0.72 13.89
C PRO A 16 10.24 0.20 13.49
N LEU A 17 10.28 0.78 12.29
CA LEU A 17 9.21 1.52 11.66
C LEU A 17 7.96 0.67 11.38
N LEU A 18 8.07 -0.58 10.90
CA LEU A 18 6.87 -1.38 10.62
C LEU A 18 6.09 -1.71 11.89
N ASP A 19 6.80 -2.03 12.97
CA ASP A 19 6.19 -2.24 14.28
C ASP A 19 5.52 -0.98 14.79
N THR A 20 6.15 0.18 14.57
CA THR A 20 5.58 1.49 14.92
C THR A 20 4.31 1.78 14.13
N ILE A 21 4.30 1.53 12.80
CA ILE A 21 3.14 1.70 11.94
C ILE A 21 2.03 0.73 12.35
N ALA A 22 2.35 -0.55 12.60
CA ALA A 22 1.40 -1.54 13.05
C ALA A 22 0.76 -1.13 14.38
N LEU A 23 1.57 -0.71 15.37
CA LEU A 23 1.07 -0.23 16.64
C LEU A 23 0.17 1.01 16.46
N TRP A 24 0.56 1.95 15.62
CA TRP A 24 -0.25 3.14 15.34
C TRP A 24 -1.59 2.77 14.66
N LEU A 25 -1.58 1.87 13.68
CA LEU A 25 -2.79 1.40 13.01
C LEU A 25 -3.74 0.69 13.98
N THR A 26 -3.22 -0.22 14.80
CA THR A 26 -4.02 -0.98 15.78
C THR A 26 -4.63 -0.09 16.85
N ALA A 27 -3.93 0.98 17.24
CA ALA A 27 -4.44 1.94 18.22
C ALA A 27 -5.53 2.89 17.66
N ASN A 28 -5.60 3.08 16.33
CA ASN A 28 -6.43 4.14 15.74
C ASN A 28 -7.50 3.66 14.73
N PHE A 29 -7.44 2.42 14.22
CA PHE A 29 -8.26 1.98 13.08
C PHE A 29 -9.00 0.64 13.27
N ASP A 30 -9.15 0.16 14.50
CA ASP A 30 -9.81 -1.13 14.82
C ASP A 30 -9.21 -2.32 14.04
N LEU A 31 -7.91 -2.23 13.70
CA LEU A 31 -7.16 -3.31 13.07
C LEU A 31 -6.46 -4.15 14.15
N PRO A 32 -6.41 -5.49 14.02
CA PRO A 32 -5.70 -6.32 14.98
C PRO A 32 -4.20 -6.23 14.79
N ALA A 33 -3.45 -6.48 15.87
CA ALA A 33 -2.00 -6.54 15.78
C ALA A 33 -1.55 -7.77 14.98
N PRO A 34 -0.56 -7.64 14.07
CA PRO A 34 -0.08 -8.77 13.30
C PRO A 34 0.77 -9.67 14.20
N ALA A 35 0.64 -10.99 14.01
CA ALA A 35 1.58 -11.94 14.62
C ALA A 35 2.95 -11.93 13.93
N GLU A 36 2.98 -11.57 12.64
CA GLU A 36 4.16 -11.56 11.79
C GLU A 36 4.15 -10.29 10.92
N ALA A 37 5.28 -9.61 10.78
CA ALA A 37 5.41 -8.47 9.88
C ALA A 37 5.41 -8.93 8.40
N PRO A 38 4.96 -8.11 7.44
CA PRO A 38 5.10 -8.42 6.03
C PRO A 38 6.58 -8.43 5.61
N ALA A 39 6.89 -9.21 4.57
CA ALA A 39 8.15 -9.05 3.85
C ALA A 39 8.12 -7.76 3.04
N LEU A 40 9.27 -7.11 2.87
CA LEU A 40 9.43 -5.90 2.07
C LEU A 40 10.44 -6.12 0.94
N PHE A 41 10.02 -5.81 -0.28
CA PHE A 41 10.87 -5.88 -1.47
C PHE A 41 10.72 -4.63 -2.31
N THR A 42 11.80 -4.25 -3.00
CA THR A 42 11.72 -3.26 -4.08
C THR A 42 11.71 -3.92 -5.45
N VAL A 43 10.91 -3.35 -6.35
CA VAL A 43 10.81 -3.73 -7.75
C VAL A 43 10.69 -2.48 -8.62
N THR A 44 10.87 -2.62 -9.94
CA THR A 44 10.71 -1.49 -10.87
C THR A 44 9.27 -0.99 -10.92
N ASP A 45 9.07 0.29 -11.24
CA ASP A 45 7.72 0.87 -11.46
C ASP A 45 6.88 0.04 -12.45
N SER A 46 7.49 -0.42 -13.54
CA SER A 46 6.82 -1.25 -14.54
C SER A 46 6.34 -2.59 -13.97
N ALA A 47 7.06 -3.16 -13.00
CA ALA A 47 6.66 -4.38 -12.33
C ALA A 47 5.47 -4.12 -11.41
N LEU A 48 5.46 -3.01 -10.64
CA LEU A 48 4.30 -2.62 -9.81
C LEU A 48 3.04 -2.39 -10.65
N VAL A 49 3.17 -1.72 -11.79
CA VAL A 49 2.06 -1.52 -12.73
C VAL A 49 1.52 -2.86 -13.22
N ALA A 50 2.41 -3.78 -13.60
CA ALA A 50 2.03 -5.11 -14.04
C ALA A 50 1.34 -5.92 -12.92
N MET A 51 1.78 -5.77 -11.67
CA MET A 51 1.14 -6.40 -10.51
C MET A 51 -0.26 -5.83 -10.24
N ARG A 52 -0.43 -4.50 -10.31
CA ARG A 52 -1.71 -3.83 -9.99
C ARG A 52 -2.75 -3.96 -11.11
N TYR A 53 -2.34 -3.80 -12.36
CA TYR A 53 -3.24 -3.66 -13.51
C TYR A 53 -3.07 -4.75 -14.59
N GLY A 54 -2.11 -5.66 -14.41
CA GLY A 54 -1.79 -6.73 -15.36
C GLY A 54 -0.68 -6.35 -16.35
N PRO A 55 -0.07 -7.36 -17.03
CA PRO A 55 1.18 -7.20 -17.78
C PRO A 55 1.08 -6.29 -19.02
N ASN A 56 -0.13 -6.01 -19.51
CA ASN A 56 -0.37 -5.17 -20.68
C ASN A 56 -0.80 -3.75 -20.31
N ALA A 57 -0.87 -3.42 -19.01
CA ALA A 57 -1.23 -2.09 -18.57
C ALA A 57 -0.10 -1.09 -18.83
N SER A 58 -0.47 0.09 -19.29
CA SER A 58 0.43 1.22 -19.44
C SER A 58 -0.15 2.39 -18.68
N VAL A 59 0.44 2.70 -17.53
CA VAL A 59 0.16 3.89 -16.74
C VAL A 59 1.46 4.69 -16.59
N PRO A 60 1.37 6.03 -16.42
CA PRO A 60 2.56 6.83 -16.16
C PRO A 60 3.36 6.32 -14.95
N PRO A 61 4.72 6.41 -15.00
CA PRO A 61 5.56 6.12 -13.83
C PRO A 61 5.15 6.96 -12.61
N GLY A 62 5.37 6.42 -11.41
CA GLY A 62 5.00 7.06 -10.15
C GLY A 62 3.49 7.07 -9.81
N VAL A 63 2.61 6.52 -10.66
CA VAL A 63 1.18 6.35 -10.33
C VAL A 63 0.97 5.18 -9.36
N VAL A 64 1.72 4.08 -9.55
CA VAL A 64 1.73 2.94 -8.63
C VAL A 64 3.10 2.90 -7.97
N VAL A 65 3.15 3.26 -6.68
CA VAL A 65 4.40 3.35 -5.90
C VAL A 65 4.56 2.20 -4.91
N ALA A 66 3.48 1.45 -4.65
CA ALA A 66 3.49 0.25 -3.85
C ALA A 66 2.33 -0.70 -4.22
N VAL A 67 2.48 -1.97 -3.89
CA VAL A 67 1.43 -3.00 -3.95
C VAL A 67 1.63 -3.99 -2.80
N TYR A 68 0.58 -4.23 -2.02
CA TYR A 68 0.49 -5.39 -1.14
C TYR A 68 0.01 -6.64 -1.91
N ASP A 69 0.82 -7.70 -1.89
CA ASP A 69 0.44 -9.03 -2.37
C ASP A 69 -0.16 -9.87 -1.25
N TYR A 70 -1.37 -10.38 -1.48
CA TYR A 70 -2.12 -11.17 -0.49
C TYR A 70 -1.67 -12.63 -0.44
N GLY A 71 -1.06 -13.15 -1.51
CA GLY A 71 -0.67 -14.56 -1.63
C GLY A 71 0.55 -14.88 -0.78
N ASP A 72 1.57 -14.02 -0.82
CA ASP A 72 2.81 -14.18 -0.05
C ASP A 72 2.94 -13.20 1.13
N ARG A 73 1.97 -12.30 1.32
CA ARG A 73 1.92 -11.26 2.38
C ARG A 73 3.09 -10.28 2.29
N THR A 74 3.48 -9.92 1.08
CA THR A 74 4.60 -9.01 0.81
C THR A 74 4.13 -7.61 0.45
N ILE A 75 4.85 -6.61 0.93
CA ILE A 75 4.76 -5.24 0.43
C ILE A 75 5.86 -5.03 -0.60
N TYR A 76 5.45 -4.79 -1.85
CA TYR A 76 6.34 -4.40 -2.93
C TYR A 76 6.33 -2.88 -3.06
N LEU A 77 7.51 -2.25 -3.07
CA LEU A 77 7.72 -0.82 -3.21
C LEU A 77 8.46 -0.51 -4.51
N SER A 78 8.26 0.70 -5.04
CA SER A 78 9.04 1.20 -6.18
C SER A 78 10.53 1.26 -5.78
N ASP A 79 11.41 0.96 -6.73
CA ASP A 79 12.86 1.13 -6.56
C ASP A 79 13.28 2.59 -6.31
N GLY A 80 12.42 3.55 -6.69
CA GLY A 80 12.56 4.97 -6.37
C GLY A 80 12.11 5.36 -4.95
N TRP A 81 11.44 4.47 -4.20
CA TRP A 81 10.94 4.77 -2.86
C TRP A 81 12.07 4.88 -1.83
N THR A 82 12.10 6.01 -1.12
CA THR A 82 13.16 6.31 -0.14
C THR A 82 12.70 6.23 1.31
N GLY A 83 11.39 6.32 1.57
CA GLY A 83 10.82 6.24 2.92
C GLY A 83 11.17 7.42 3.82
N ARG A 84 11.46 8.59 3.24
CA ARG A 84 11.95 9.76 3.98
C ARG A 84 10.93 10.87 4.11
N SER A 85 9.92 10.94 3.24
CA SER A 85 8.87 11.94 3.34
C SER A 85 7.62 11.40 4.06
N PRO A 86 6.80 12.28 4.66
CA PRO A 86 5.49 11.90 5.17
C PRO A 86 4.63 11.18 4.12
N ALA A 87 4.65 11.66 2.88
CA ALA A 87 3.97 11.02 1.75
C ALA A 87 4.47 9.58 1.52
N GLU A 88 5.78 9.36 1.39
CA GLU A 88 6.34 8.02 1.17
C GLU A 88 6.01 7.06 2.32
N LEU A 89 6.07 7.53 3.57
CA LEU A 89 5.71 6.74 4.73
C LEU A 89 4.20 6.45 4.79
N SER A 90 3.35 7.38 4.35
CA SER A 90 1.91 7.19 4.28
C SER A 90 1.50 6.05 3.33
N VAL A 91 2.27 5.83 2.26
CA VAL A 91 2.09 4.68 1.37
C VAL A 91 2.33 3.38 2.13
N LEU A 92 3.37 3.32 2.97
CA LEU A 92 3.63 2.14 3.80
C LEU A 92 2.54 1.92 4.85
N VAL A 93 1.97 2.99 5.40
CA VAL A 93 0.77 2.92 6.28
C VAL A 93 -0.42 2.31 5.54
N HIS A 94 -0.64 2.70 4.28
CA HIS A 94 -1.70 2.15 3.43
C HIS A 94 -1.51 0.64 3.23
N GLU A 95 -0.34 0.21 2.78
CA GLU A 95 -0.07 -1.22 2.54
C GLU A 95 -0.04 -2.04 3.84
N MET A 96 0.40 -1.47 4.95
CA MET A 96 0.30 -2.12 6.27
C MET A 96 -1.15 -2.29 6.70
N ALA A 97 -2.05 -1.34 6.39
CA ALA A 97 -3.48 -1.54 6.65
C ALA A 97 -4.02 -2.76 5.88
N HIS A 98 -3.63 -2.94 4.62
CA HIS A 98 -3.96 -4.14 3.85
C HIS A 98 -3.37 -5.42 4.45
N HIS A 99 -2.13 -5.37 4.94
CA HIS A 99 -1.53 -6.50 5.64
C HIS A 99 -2.35 -6.89 6.89
N LEU A 100 -2.72 -5.92 7.74
CA LEU A 100 -3.52 -6.19 8.94
C LEU A 100 -4.91 -6.72 8.61
N GLN A 101 -5.56 -6.18 7.57
CA GLN A 101 -6.83 -6.71 7.07
C GLN A 101 -6.70 -8.16 6.58
N SER A 102 -5.60 -8.49 5.90
CA SER A 102 -5.30 -9.81 5.34
C SER A 102 -5.05 -10.86 6.43
N VAL A 103 -4.19 -10.57 7.41
CA VAL A 103 -3.89 -11.51 8.51
C VAL A 103 -5.08 -11.72 9.45
N ALA A 104 -5.97 -10.74 9.54
CA ALA A 104 -7.23 -10.82 10.25
C ALA A 104 -8.34 -11.58 9.50
N GLU A 105 -8.05 -12.00 8.26
CA GLU A 105 -9.01 -12.65 7.36
C GLU A 105 -10.31 -11.86 7.18
N MET A 106 -10.21 -10.52 7.24
CA MET A 106 -11.35 -9.63 7.11
C MET A 106 -12.04 -9.84 5.77
N ARG A 107 -13.38 -9.84 5.80
CA ARG A 107 -14.22 -10.00 4.61
C ARG A 107 -14.82 -8.66 4.24
N PHE A 108 -14.77 -8.36 2.95
CA PHE A 108 -15.32 -7.16 2.35
C PHE A 108 -16.28 -7.58 1.24
N ALA A 109 -17.34 -6.80 1.03
CA ALA A 109 -18.30 -7.02 -0.03
C ALA A 109 -17.67 -6.86 -1.42
N CYS A 110 -16.64 -6.01 -1.54
CA CYS A 110 -15.90 -5.79 -2.77
C CYS A 110 -14.47 -5.28 -2.49
N PRO A 111 -13.57 -5.27 -3.48
CA PRO A 111 -12.24 -4.70 -3.33
C PRO A 111 -12.25 -3.22 -2.89
N ALA A 112 -13.17 -2.40 -3.42
CA ALA A 112 -13.22 -0.98 -3.09
C ALA A 112 -13.58 -0.72 -1.61
N GLU A 113 -14.42 -1.55 -0.99
CA GLU A 113 -14.76 -1.39 0.43
C GLU A 113 -13.53 -1.57 1.33
N ARG A 114 -12.65 -2.51 0.97
CA ARG A 114 -11.40 -2.76 1.69
C ARG A 114 -10.48 -1.53 1.72
N GLU A 115 -10.44 -0.76 0.63
CA GLU A 115 -9.57 0.42 0.51
C GLU A 115 -9.99 1.55 1.47
N LYS A 116 -11.23 1.55 2.00
CA LYS A 116 -11.73 2.61 2.91
C LYS A 116 -10.84 2.81 4.12
N THR A 117 -10.50 1.74 4.83
CA THR A 117 -9.66 1.85 6.03
C THR A 117 -8.22 2.24 5.67
N ALA A 118 -7.70 1.71 4.57
CA ALA A 118 -6.33 2.01 4.12
C ALA A 118 -6.17 3.49 3.76
N TYR A 119 -7.09 4.07 2.97
CA TYR A 119 -7.06 5.50 2.67
C TYR A 119 -7.34 6.39 3.88
N ARG A 120 -8.27 5.99 4.78
CA ARG A 120 -8.49 6.74 6.03
C ARG A 120 -7.25 6.77 6.91
N ALA A 121 -6.53 5.65 7.00
CA ALA A 121 -5.28 5.57 7.75
C ALA A 121 -4.17 6.40 7.09
N GLN A 122 -4.06 6.33 5.77
CA GLN A 122 -3.10 7.13 5.01
C GLN A 122 -3.33 8.63 5.18
N ASP A 123 -4.57 9.11 5.03
CA ASP A 123 -4.91 10.53 5.20
C ASP A 123 -4.67 11.01 6.64
N ALA A 124 -5.06 10.19 7.64
CA ALA A 124 -4.80 10.52 9.04
C ALA A 124 -3.32 10.57 9.38
N TRP A 125 -2.49 9.73 8.75
CA TRP A 125 -1.04 9.81 8.89
C TRP A 125 -0.48 11.11 8.30
N LEU A 126 -0.90 11.47 7.07
CA LEU A 126 -0.51 12.71 6.42
C LEU A 126 -0.89 13.94 7.26
N ALA A 127 -2.07 13.91 7.88
CA ALA A 127 -2.55 14.99 8.74
C ALA A 127 -1.64 15.26 9.96
N LEU A 128 -0.87 14.27 10.44
CA LEU A 128 0.14 14.48 11.49
C LEU A 128 1.26 15.45 11.06
N PHE A 129 1.43 15.64 9.75
CA PHE A 129 2.45 16.50 9.14
C PHE A 129 1.86 17.71 8.41
N GLY A 130 0.54 17.95 8.55
CA GLY A 130 -0.14 19.05 7.88
C GLY A 130 -0.38 18.83 6.38
N GLU A 131 -0.28 17.59 5.92
CA GLU A 131 -0.58 17.17 4.54
C GLU A 131 -1.94 16.44 4.47
N SER A 132 -2.44 16.21 3.26
CA SER A 132 -3.61 15.38 2.96
C SER A 132 -3.36 14.50 1.74
N LEU A 133 -4.25 13.53 1.49
CA LEU A 133 -4.24 12.75 0.25
C LEU A 133 -4.24 13.65 -1.01
N GLU A 134 -4.96 14.77 -0.97
CA GLU A 134 -5.03 15.71 -2.09
C GLU A 134 -3.71 16.47 -2.26
N SER A 135 -3.12 17.01 -1.19
CA SER A 135 -1.87 17.78 -1.31
C SER A 135 -0.67 16.91 -1.66
N ALA A 136 -0.65 15.66 -1.18
CA ALA A 136 0.48 14.75 -1.36
C ALA A 136 0.39 13.94 -2.68
N PHE A 137 -0.83 13.56 -3.10
CA PHE A 137 -1.03 12.63 -4.22
C PHE A 137 -2.04 13.11 -5.27
N GLY A 138 -2.70 14.26 -5.07
CA GLY A 138 -3.78 14.72 -5.95
C GLY A 138 -5.04 13.87 -5.87
N ILE A 139 -5.20 13.06 -4.81
CA ILE A 139 -6.40 12.24 -4.60
C ILE A 139 -7.45 13.09 -3.90
N ASP A 140 -8.32 13.72 -4.69
CA ASP A 140 -9.44 14.51 -4.17
C ASP A 140 -10.59 13.63 -3.64
N ALA A 141 -11.57 14.26 -3.02
CA ALA A 141 -12.73 13.57 -2.45
C ALA A 141 -13.55 12.77 -3.49
N ALA A 142 -13.59 13.22 -4.75
CA ALA A 142 -14.31 12.52 -5.81
C ALA A 142 -13.57 11.23 -6.23
N THR A 143 -12.26 11.33 -6.39
CA THR A 143 -11.36 10.21 -6.70
C THR A 143 -11.40 9.17 -5.58
N LEU A 144 -11.33 9.62 -4.33
CA LEU A 144 -11.43 8.75 -3.16
C LEU A 144 -12.79 8.04 -3.09
N LEU A 145 -13.89 8.76 -3.36
CA LEU A 145 -15.23 8.17 -3.38
C LEU A 145 -15.34 7.07 -4.44
N VAL A 146 -14.83 7.30 -5.64
CA VAL A 146 -14.81 6.30 -6.71
C VAL A 146 -13.97 5.08 -6.32
N GLY A 147 -12.78 5.30 -5.75
CA GLY A 147 -11.87 4.22 -5.34
C GLY A 147 -12.36 3.37 -4.16
N THR A 148 -13.31 3.87 -3.37
CA THR A 148 -13.78 3.23 -2.13
C THR A 148 -15.24 2.78 -2.15
N THR A 149 -15.94 2.94 -3.27
CA THR A 149 -17.34 2.56 -3.44
C THR A 149 -17.46 1.27 -4.25
N CYS A 150 -18.22 0.29 -3.75
CA CYS A 150 -18.51 -0.92 -4.52
C CYS A 150 -19.32 -0.58 -5.77
N ALA A 151 -18.83 -1.01 -6.93
CA ALA A 151 -19.65 -1.05 -8.14
C ALA A 151 -20.61 -2.24 -8.05
N TYR A 152 -21.86 -2.01 -8.43
CA TYR A 152 -22.97 -2.99 -8.40
C TYR A 152 -22.88 -3.99 -9.54
#